data_AF-A0A7Y2DJ29-F1
#
_entry.id   AF-A0A7Y2DJ29-F1
#
_cell.length_a   1.000
_cell.length_b   1.000
_cell.length_c   1.000
_cell.angle_alpha   90.00
_cell.angle_beta   90.00
_cell.angle_gamma   90.00
#
_symmetry.space_group_name_H-M   'P 1'
#
loop_
_entity.id
_entity.type
_entity.pdbx_description
1 polymer ?
#
loop_
_entity_poly.entity_id
_entity_poly.type
_entity_poly.pdbx_seq_one_letter_code
_entity_poly.pdbx_strand_id
1 'polypeptide(L)' 'MTNNDIFKKLRVALMLRDDQIVDILKLVDFKISKSELGAFFRKEDHPNYMECGDQV' A
#
# COMPACT_ATOMS: atom_id res chain seq x y z
N MET A 1 9.79 5.05 -11.48
CA MET A 1 9.60 4.60 -10.08
C MET A 1 8.50 5.43 -9.49
N THR A 2 7.35 4.82 -9.25
CA THR A 2 6.17 5.44 -8.63
C THR A 2 6.18 5.21 -7.11
N ASN A 3 5.32 5.90 -6.38
CA ASN A 3 5.10 5.62 -4.95
C ASN A 3 4.64 4.17 -4.73
N ASN A 4 3.83 3.61 -5.64
CA ASN A 4 3.46 2.19 -5.62
C ASN A 4 4.69 1.28 -5.69
N ASP A 5 5.66 1.58 -6.57
CA ASP A 5 6.90 0.81 -6.68
C ASP A 5 7.71 0.87 -5.39
N ILE A 6 7.84 2.06 -4.80
CA ILE A 6 8.57 2.30 -3.56
C ILE A 6 7.90 1.54 -2.41
N PHE A 7 6.58 1.68 -2.28
CA PHE A 7 5.83 1.02 -1.21
C PHE A 7 5.89 -0.50 -1.35
N LYS A 8 5.79 -1.03 -2.57
CA LYS A 8 5.94 -2.46 -2.84
C LYS A 8 7.33 -2.98 -2.46
N LYS A 9 8.39 -2.20 -2.74
CA LYS A 9 9.77 -2.53 -2.32
C LYS A 9 9.90 -2.53 -0.80
N LEU A 10 9.37 -1.54 -0.10
CA LEU A 10 9.40 -1.47 1.37
C LEU A 10 8.66 -2.65 2.00
N ARG A 11 7.46 -2.98 1.50
CA ARG A 11 6.70 -4.16 1.95
C ARG A 11 7.54 -5.43 1.89
N VAL A 12 8.21 -5.68 0.77
CA VAL A 12 9.03 -6.88 0.57
C VAL A 12 10.30 -6.83 1.42
N ALA A 13 11.02 -5.70 1.42
CA ALA A 13 12.27 -5.55 2.15
C ALA A 13 12.09 -5.72 3.67
N LEU A 14 10.96 -5.28 4.22
CA LEU A 14 10.62 -5.38 5.64
C LEU A 14 9.76 -6.60 5.98
N MET A 15 9.48 -7.48 5.00
CA MET A 15 8.62 -8.66 5.16
C MET A 15 7.25 -8.35 5.78
N LEU A 16 6.69 -7.18 5.46
CA LEU A 16 5.42 -6.74 6.01
C LEU A 16 4.25 -7.45 5.33
N ARG A 17 3.35 -7.96 6.17
CA ARG A 17 2.03 -8.43 5.76
C ARG A 17 1.03 -7.27 5.70
N ASP A 18 -0.06 -7.46 4.98
CA ASP A 18 -1.07 -6.42 4.77
C ASP A 18 -1.76 -5.98 6.08
N ASP A 19 -1.97 -6.91 7.03
CA ASP A 19 -2.43 -6.59 8.39
C ASP A 19 -1.47 -5.65 9.12
N GLN A 20 -0.17 -5.93 9.03
CA GLN A 20 0.85 -5.12 9.70
C GLN A 20 0.95 -3.72 9.11
N ILE A 21 0.81 -3.58 7.79
CA ILE A 21 0.81 -2.26 7.13
C ILE A 21 -0.41 -1.45 7.57
N VAL A 22 -1.60 -2.07 7.60
CA VAL A 22 -2.83 -1.40 8.08
C VAL A 22 -2.66 -0.94 9.54
N ASP A 23 -2.09 -1.79 10.39
CA ASP A 23 -1.85 -1.44 11.80
C ASP A 23 -0.83 -0.31 11.95
N ILE A 24 0.23 -0.28 11.12
CA ILE A 24 1.23 0.80 11.11
C ILE A 24 0.59 2.13 10.69
N LEU A 25 -0.17 2.14 9.60
CA LEU A 25 -0.84 3.36 9.11
C LEU A 25 -1.86 3.89 10.12
N LYS A 26 -2.51 3.00 10.86
CA LYS A 26 -3.44 3.36 11.94
C LYS A 26 -2.75 4.10 13.10
N LEU A 27 -1.43 3.92 13.32
CA LEU A 27 -0.70 4.65 14.37
C LEU A 27 -0.63 6.16 14.12
N VAL A 28 -0.79 6.58 12.86
CA VAL A 28 -0.85 8.00 12.45
C VAL A 28 -2.26 8.41 12.03
N ASP A 29 -3.28 7.71 12.56
CA ASP A 29 -4.70 7.91 12.26
C ASP A 29 -5.07 7.76 10.77
N PHE A 30 -4.19 7.17 9.96
CA PHE A 30 -4.47 6.87 8.56
C PHE A 30 -5.22 5.53 8.46
N LYS A 31 -6.53 5.63 8.26
CA LYS A 31 -7.41 4.45 8.15
C LYS A 31 -7.50 3.99 6.71
N ILE A 32 -7.04 2.77 6.45
CA ILE A 32 -7.17 2.11 5.15
C ILE A 32 -7.59 0.66 5.36
N SER A 33 -8.46 0.15 4.48
CA SER A 33 -8.83 -1.26 4.45
C SER A 33 -7.77 -2.10 3.72
N LYS A 34 -7.75 -3.41 3.98
CA LYS A 34 -6.87 -4.35 3.24
C LYS A 34 -7.16 -4.34 1.73
N SER A 35 -8.41 -4.12 1.33
CA SER A 35 -8.81 -4.07 -0.09
C SER A 35 -8.25 -2.84 -0.81
N GLU A 36 -8.28 -1.69 -0.15
CA GLU A 36 -7.70 -0.43 -0.64
C GLU A 36 -6.17 -0.52 -0.68
N LEU A 37 -5.53 -1.02 0.38
CA LEU A 37 -4.09 -1.26 0.39
C LEU A 37 -3.68 -2.22 -0.74
N GLY A 38 -4.46 -3.28 -0.97
CA GLY A 38 -4.23 -4.23 -2.05
C GLY A 38 -4.28 -3.59 -3.44
N ALA A 39 -5.03 -2.50 -3.62
CA ALA A 39 -5.11 -1.77 -4.88
C ALA A 39 -3.78 -1.13 -5.30
N PHE A 40 -2.99 -0.67 -4.32
CA PHE A 40 -1.67 -0.09 -4.59
C PHE A 40 -0.66 -1.10 -5.16
N PHE A 41 -0.86 -2.39 -4.92
CA PHE A 41 0.09 -3.44 -5.33
C PHE A 41 -0.32 -4.18 -6.61
N ARG A 42 -1.47 -3.82 -7.19
CA ARG A 42 -1.94 -4.38 -8.47
C ARG A 42 -1.09 -3.83 -9.62
N LYS A 43 -1.20 -4.48 -10.78
CA LYS A 43 -0.62 -3.95 -12.02
C LYS A 43 -1.43 -2.74 -12.49
N GLU A 44 -0.80 -1.82 -13.19
CA GLU A 44 -1.41 -0.58 -13.68
C GLU A 44 -2.62 -0.81 -14.62
N ASP A 45 -2.63 -1.94 -15.34
CA ASP A 45 -3.71 -2.35 -16.24
C ASP A 45 -4.91 -3.00 -15.52
N HIS A 46 -4.82 -3.22 -14.20
CA HIS A 46 -5.87 -3.87 -13.44
C HIS A 46 -7.02 -2.89 -13.15
N PRO A 47 -8.31 -3.27 -13.31
CA PRO A 47 -9.46 -2.37 -13.14
C PRO A 47 -9.55 -1.72 -11.75
N ASN A 48 -9.09 -2.43 -10.72
CA ASN A 48 -9.01 -1.94 -9.34
C ASN A 48 -7.61 -1.46 -8.93
N TYR A 49 -6.74 -1.11 -9.88
CA TYR A 49 -5.47 -0.45 -9.56
C TYR A 49 -5.74 0.95 -9.03
N MET A 50 -4.96 1.36 -8.03
CA MET A 50 -4.97 2.74 -7.54
C MET A 50 -3.53 3.23 -7.40
N GLU A 51 -3.29 4.46 -7.82
CA GLU A 51 -2.02 5.14 -7.55
C GLU A 51 -1.89 5.46 -6.06
N CYS A 52 -0.69 5.25 -5.53
CA CYS A 52 -0.33 5.63 -4.18
C CYS A 52 0.07 7.11 -4.19
N GLY A 53 -0.81 8.01 -3.75
CA GLY A 53 -0.46 9.43 -3.61
C GLY A 53 0.50 9.70 -2.44
N ASP A 54 0.92 10.95 -2.28
CA ASP A 54 1.90 11.39 -1.27
C ASP A 54 1.35 11.37 0.17
N GLN A 55 0.03 11.15 0.33
CA GLN A 55 -0.61 11.04 1.64
C GLN A 55 -0.33 9.70 2.36
N VAL A 56 0.31 8.74 1.68
CA VAL A 56 0.64 7.40 2.19
C VAL A 56 2.14 7.21 2.29
#